data_AF-A0A6H5L125-F1
#
_entry.id   AF-A0A6H5L125-F1
#
_cell.length_a   1.000
_cell.length_b   1.000
_cell.length_c   1.000
_cell.angle_alpha   90.00
_cell.angle_beta   90.00
_cell.angle_gamma   90.00
#
_symmetry.space_group_name_H-M   'P 1'
#
loop_
_entity.id
_entity.type
_entity.pdbx_description
1 polymer ?
#
loop_
_entity_poly.entity_id
_entity_poly.type
_entity_poly.pdbx_seq_one_letter_code
_entity_poly.pdbx_strand_id
1 'polypeptide(L)'
;MSAVEEIRSRKLQPIYNALESGNWRQAVRLCEKRDVERWLTTKALKANGLWRLGKYDEALELCLHVQGASPTDEDTLAAMTYNYRMMNRREQVAPLFEVAVAAKPRDPALIKELFMCYVKAKQYLKAQQTATKLHKVDPQGGKFIIWAAATMLIQAERKDSSAGVMTLPLAEKMTVKVLQENAANGLRPVGEELRLCLDILNLQGKHREALEALERFEPATGGEASGGATVSAADESRGTIEDESSLENGTIVNMQEAERLELKAELYEKLGGAGDLARAEEVVQGLIRRSPDQWSYYVTLLNLLDKRHGLSEAVAGAEAGGITRPEWPASLSAALELIRSLQQEYPKWRGPFLAEMEVFRRAIAWFGSGYTPPAAQEVDGTAPASEPPPSPPPTSSGDEMQQTPPPLVLWGLLCRCISRYMAVFSAKLCCFQDLRPHLTLFAIGMGEGESSGGIEEGLAWLRDFFRREAAESRAEEGATAGDAEREQAPLDQAQREIGVKRCVVAVWHLDFGMRG
;
A
#
# COMPACT_ATOMS: atom_id res chain seq x y z
N MET A 1 11.61 -37.27 22.90
CA MET A 1 13.06 -37.06 23.07
C MET A 1 13.68 -38.30 23.65
N SER A 2 14.67 -38.87 22.96
CA SER A 2 15.41 -40.05 23.41
C SER A 2 16.36 -39.68 24.55
N ALA A 3 16.57 -40.56 25.55
CA ALA A 3 17.53 -40.33 26.64
C ALA A 3 18.96 -39.98 26.14
N VAL A 4 19.30 -40.39 24.92
CA VAL A 4 20.56 -40.07 24.25
C VAL A 4 20.63 -38.60 23.81
N GLU A 5 19.52 -38.01 23.39
CA GLU A 5 19.43 -36.59 23.00
C GLU A 5 19.54 -35.68 24.23
N GLU A 6 18.96 -36.09 25.36
CA GLU A 6 19.04 -35.33 26.61
C GLU A 6 20.48 -35.30 27.17
N ILE A 7 21.18 -36.43 27.12
CA ILE A 7 22.61 -36.51 27.49
C ILE A 7 23.46 -35.66 26.53
N ARG A 8 23.12 -35.65 25.24
CA ARG A 8 23.80 -34.84 24.23
C ARG A 8 23.63 -33.35 24.52
N SER A 9 22.40 -32.89 24.72
CA SER A 9 22.07 -31.49 25.05
C SER A 9 22.79 -31.02 26.31
N ARG A 10 22.72 -31.78 27.42
CA ARG A 10 23.44 -31.44 28.68
C ARG A 10 24.95 -31.29 28.50
N LYS A 11 25.57 -32.11 27.64
CA LYS A 11 27.01 -32.05 27.35
C LYS A 11 27.39 -30.92 26.39
N LEU A 12 26.48 -30.49 25.52
CA LEU A 12 26.69 -29.37 24.60
C LEU A 12 26.40 -28.00 25.24
N GLN A 13 25.55 -27.93 26.28
CA GLN A 13 25.19 -26.68 26.95
C GLN A 13 26.40 -25.82 27.38
N PRO A 14 27.48 -26.37 27.97
CA PRO A 14 28.64 -25.56 28.34
C PRO A 14 29.36 -24.93 27.13
N ILE A 15 29.28 -25.56 25.96
CA ILE A 15 29.84 -25.04 24.71
C ILE A 15 28.99 -23.87 24.21
N TYR A 16 27.65 -24.02 24.20
CA TYR A 16 26.73 -22.94 23.83
C TYR A 16 26.91 -21.72 24.73
N ASN A 17 26.91 -21.90 26.06
CA ASN A 17 27.12 -20.82 27.02
C ASN A 17 28.46 -20.09 26.79
N ALA A 18 29.54 -20.83 26.45
CA ALA A 18 30.84 -20.24 26.17
C ALA A 18 30.88 -19.45 24.86
N LEU A 19 30.15 -19.89 23.83
CA LEU A 19 29.97 -19.16 22.57
C LEU A 19 29.13 -17.89 22.79
N GLU A 20 28.02 -17.98 23.52
CA GLU A 20 27.16 -16.81 23.83
C GLU A 20 27.87 -15.76 24.68
N SER A 21 28.70 -16.20 25.64
CA SER A 21 29.50 -15.30 26.49
C SER A 21 30.67 -14.63 25.73
N GLY A 22 30.88 -14.93 24.45
CA GLY A 22 32.00 -14.40 23.66
C GLY A 22 33.37 -15.01 24.00
N ASN A 23 33.42 -16.07 24.80
CA ASN A 23 34.65 -16.73 25.25
C ASN A 23 35.12 -17.78 24.23
N TRP A 24 35.45 -17.34 23.01
CA TRP A 24 35.75 -18.22 21.86
C TRP A 24 36.87 -19.23 22.12
N ARG A 25 37.96 -18.82 22.79
CA ARG A 25 39.09 -19.72 23.13
C ARG A 25 38.69 -20.81 24.12
N GLN A 26 37.73 -20.54 24.99
CA GLN A 26 37.22 -21.53 25.92
C GLN A 26 36.25 -22.47 25.21
N ALA A 27 35.37 -21.95 24.36
CA ALA A 27 34.46 -22.75 23.54
C ALA A 27 35.23 -23.79 22.69
N VAL A 28 36.29 -23.38 21.99
CA VAL A 28 37.12 -24.31 21.17
C VAL A 28 37.75 -25.41 22.04
N ARG A 29 38.30 -25.06 23.21
CA ARG A 29 38.86 -26.05 24.15
C ARG A 29 37.82 -27.03 24.69
N LEU A 30 36.58 -26.58 24.89
CA LEU A 30 35.48 -27.44 25.31
C LEU A 30 35.07 -28.41 24.19
N CYS A 31 35.14 -27.99 22.93
CA CYS A 31 34.85 -28.84 21.76
C CYS A 31 35.89 -29.96 21.55
N GLU A 32 37.11 -29.82 22.05
CA GLU A 32 38.21 -30.80 21.92
C GLU A 32 38.19 -31.88 23.00
N LYS A 33 37.23 -31.84 23.92
CA LYS A 33 37.06 -32.90 24.91
C LYS A 33 36.57 -34.18 24.21
N ARG A 34 37.24 -35.30 24.48
CA ARG A 34 36.94 -36.63 23.89
C ARG A 34 35.47 -37.05 24.02
N ASP A 35 34.78 -36.60 25.06
CA ASP A 35 33.37 -36.95 25.30
C ASP A 35 32.39 -36.35 24.28
N VAL A 36 32.76 -35.23 23.64
CA VAL A 36 31.91 -34.43 22.75
C VAL A 36 32.48 -34.31 21.33
N GLU A 37 33.80 -34.39 21.17
CA GLU A 37 34.51 -34.21 19.89
C GLU A 37 34.00 -35.12 18.75
N ARG A 38 33.50 -36.31 19.10
CA ARG A 38 32.94 -37.27 18.14
C ARG A 38 31.68 -36.78 17.41
N TRP A 39 30.95 -35.82 17.97
CA TRP A 39 29.67 -35.38 17.42
C TRP A 39 29.86 -34.33 16.33
N LEU A 40 29.09 -34.46 15.25
CA LEU A 40 29.09 -33.48 14.15
C LEU A 40 28.68 -32.09 14.64
N THR A 41 27.71 -31.99 15.56
CA THR A 41 27.32 -30.74 16.21
C THR A 41 28.52 -30.04 16.85
N THR A 42 29.34 -30.78 17.59
CA THR A 42 30.53 -30.22 18.27
C THR A 42 31.57 -29.72 17.27
N LYS A 43 31.77 -30.44 16.15
CA LYS A 43 32.67 -29.97 15.07
C LYS A 43 32.15 -28.69 14.41
N ALA A 44 30.84 -28.60 14.18
CA ALA A 44 30.22 -27.37 13.66
C ALA A 44 30.34 -26.19 14.65
N LEU A 45 30.14 -26.43 15.95
CA LEU A 45 30.34 -25.40 16.98
C LEU A 45 31.81 -24.99 17.14
N LYS A 46 32.75 -25.93 16.94
CA LYS A 46 34.19 -25.63 16.89
C LYS A 46 34.52 -24.68 15.74
N ALA A 47 33.96 -24.91 14.56
CA ALA A 47 34.14 -24.04 13.40
C ALA A 47 33.68 -22.60 13.67
N ASN A 48 32.57 -22.41 14.40
CA ASN A 48 32.09 -21.09 14.84
C ASN A 48 33.16 -20.36 15.69
N GLY A 49 33.67 -21.04 16.72
CA GLY A 49 34.70 -20.49 17.60
C GLY A 49 36.01 -20.16 16.86
N LEU A 50 36.44 -21.01 15.93
CA LEU A 50 37.64 -20.78 15.12
C LEU A 50 37.48 -19.59 14.16
N TRP A 51 36.31 -19.45 13.53
CA TRP A 51 36.00 -18.30 12.68
C TRP A 51 36.08 -16.99 13.48
N ARG A 52 35.51 -16.96 14.70
CA ARG A 52 35.58 -15.80 15.61
C ARG A 52 36.99 -15.46 16.08
N LEU A 53 37.90 -16.44 16.08
CA LEU A 53 39.31 -16.26 16.40
C LEU A 53 40.19 -15.88 15.20
N GLY A 54 39.61 -15.73 14.00
CA GLY A 54 40.33 -15.37 12.77
C GLY A 54 41.01 -16.55 12.05
N LYS A 55 40.77 -17.80 12.50
CA LYS A 55 41.29 -19.02 11.87
C LYS A 55 40.31 -19.50 10.79
N TYR A 56 40.22 -18.74 9.70
CA TYR A 56 39.17 -18.92 8.68
C TYR A 56 39.30 -20.23 7.89
N ASP A 57 40.52 -20.63 7.51
CA ASP A 57 40.74 -21.86 6.72
C ASP A 57 40.41 -23.12 7.52
N GLU A 58 40.89 -23.23 8.76
CA GLU A 58 40.57 -24.33 9.68
C GLU A 58 39.05 -24.44 9.93
N ALA A 59 38.36 -23.30 10.06
CA ALA A 59 36.91 -23.27 10.24
C ALA A 59 36.16 -23.78 9.00
N LEU A 60 36.60 -23.39 7.81
CA LEU A 60 36.00 -23.83 6.55
C LEU A 60 36.23 -25.33 6.31
N GLU A 61 37.44 -25.83 6.54
CA GLU A 61 37.76 -27.26 6.42
C GLU A 61 36.87 -28.12 7.34
N LEU A 62 36.66 -27.68 8.58
CA LEU A 62 35.75 -28.35 9.50
C LEU A 62 34.29 -28.33 9.00
N CYS A 63 33.82 -27.21 8.46
CA CYS A 63 32.50 -27.13 7.85
C CYS A 63 32.36 -28.10 6.66
N LEU A 64 33.34 -28.14 5.76
CA LEU A 64 33.34 -29.08 4.63
C LEU A 64 33.38 -30.54 5.08
N HIS A 65 34.15 -30.84 6.12
CA HIS A 65 34.18 -32.18 6.71
C HIS A 65 32.82 -32.59 7.28
N VAL A 66 32.16 -31.69 8.03
CA VAL A 66 30.81 -31.92 8.57
C VAL A 66 29.81 -32.08 7.44
N GLN A 67 29.87 -31.25 6.39
CA GLN A 67 29.00 -31.36 5.21
C GLN A 67 29.18 -32.70 4.49
N GLY A 68 30.42 -33.17 4.30
CA GLY A 68 30.71 -34.46 3.68
C GLY A 68 30.17 -35.66 4.46
N ALA A 69 29.99 -35.52 5.78
CA ALA A 69 29.35 -36.52 6.63
C ALA A 69 27.81 -36.55 6.51
N SER A 70 27.21 -35.70 5.66
CA SER A 70 25.76 -35.64 5.38
C SER A 70 24.90 -35.55 6.65
N PRO A 71 24.99 -34.44 7.41
CA PRO A 71 24.33 -34.33 8.70
C PRO A 71 22.80 -34.30 8.54
N THR A 72 22.11 -35.12 9.32
CA THR A 72 20.64 -35.15 9.37
C THR A 72 20.06 -34.62 10.69
N ASP A 73 20.93 -34.26 11.62
CA ASP A 73 20.56 -33.81 12.96
C ASP A 73 20.30 -32.30 12.95
N GLU A 74 19.16 -31.89 13.52
CA GLU A 74 18.71 -30.49 13.55
C GLU A 74 19.75 -29.54 14.15
N ASP A 75 20.31 -29.87 15.32
CA ASP A 75 21.36 -29.07 15.97
C ASP A 75 22.59 -28.87 15.07
N THR A 76 22.98 -29.91 14.33
CA THR A 76 24.14 -29.84 13.43
C THR A 76 23.82 -28.97 12.22
N LEU A 77 22.63 -29.12 11.63
CA LEU A 77 22.17 -28.33 10.49
C LEU A 77 22.02 -26.85 10.85
N ALA A 78 21.50 -26.54 12.05
CA ALA A 78 21.39 -25.17 12.56
C ALA A 78 22.78 -24.54 12.76
N ALA A 79 23.71 -25.25 13.41
CA ALA A 79 25.08 -24.77 13.60
C ALA A 79 25.82 -24.56 12.26
N MET A 80 25.64 -25.47 11.30
CA MET A 80 26.20 -25.35 9.95
C MET A 80 25.60 -24.16 9.17
N THR A 81 24.29 -23.97 9.26
CA THR A 81 23.59 -22.83 8.64
C THR A 81 24.12 -21.51 9.21
N TYR A 82 24.32 -21.44 10.52
CA TYR A 82 24.93 -20.28 11.17
C TYR A 82 26.34 -20.02 10.63
N ASN A 83 27.19 -21.06 10.56
CA ASN A 83 28.55 -20.93 10.05
C ASN A 83 28.59 -20.43 8.61
N TYR A 84 27.80 -21.01 7.70
CA TYR A 84 27.75 -20.55 6.31
C TYR A 84 27.23 -19.11 6.17
N ARG A 85 26.27 -18.69 7.01
CA ARG A 85 25.82 -17.29 7.04
C ARG A 85 26.94 -16.36 7.51
N MET A 86 27.69 -16.74 8.54
CA MET A 86 28.84 -15.98 9.04
C MET A 86 29.97 -15.85 8.02
N MET A 87 30.18 -16.90 7.22
CA MET A 87 31.18 -16.95 6.15
C MET A 87 30.74 -16.25 4.86
N ASN A 88 29.53 -15.68 4.83
CA ASN A 88 28.88 -15.11 3.65
C ASN A 88 28.74 -16.11 2.47
N ARG A 89 28.61 -17.41 2.78
CA ARG A 89 28.43 -18.52 1.82
C ARG A 89 27.02 -19.11 1.89
N ARG A 90 26.01 -18.25 1.75
CA ARG A 90 24.59 -18.61 1.96
C ARG A 90 24.10 -19.64 0.94
N GLU A 91 24.71 -19.67 -0.23
CA GLU A 91 24.44 -20.62 -1.31
C GLU A 91 24.68 -22.09 -0.90
N GLN A 92 25.50 -22.35 0.12
CA GLN A 92 25.79 -23.72 0.58
C GLN A 92 24.71 -24.28 1.52
N VAL A 93 23.80 -23.44 2.03
CA VAL A 93 22.76 -23.87 2.97
C VAL A 93 21.70 -24.74 2.27
N ALA A 94 21.22 -24.37 1.08
CA ALA A 94 20.21 -25.17 0.38
C ALA A 94 20.72 -26.59 0.02
N PRO A 95 21.93 -26.77 -0.58
CA PRO A 95 22.49 -28.10 -0.81
C PRO A 95 22.65 -28.96 0.46
N LEU A 96 22.98 -28.33 1.60
CA LEU A 96 23.08 -29.04 2.88
C LEU A 96 21.73 -29.67 3.26
N PHE A 97 20.64 -28.92 3.15
CA PHE A 97 19.29 -29.43 3.43
C PHE A 97 18.77 -30.37 2.33
N GLU A 98 19.16 -30.20 1.06
CA GLU A 98 18.83 -31.14 -0.03
C GLU A 98 19.32 -32.56 0.31
N VAL A 99 20.55 -32.69 0.81
CA VAL A 99 21.12 -33.99 1.24
C VAL A 99 20.40 -34.53 2.47
N ALA A 100 20.10 -33.67 3.46
CA ALA A 100 19.38 -34.09 4.67
C ALA A 100 17.97 -34.61 4.36
N VAL A 101 17.22 -33.92 3.49
CA VAL A 101 15.89 -34.34 3.03
C VAL A 101 15.97 -35.60 2.17
N ALA A 102 17.01 -35.78 1.35
CA ALA A 102 17.22 -37.01 0.61
C ALA A 102 17.44 -38.22 1.54
N ALA A 103 18.13 -38.02 2.67
CA ALA A 103 18.33 -39.06 3.68
C ALA A 103 17.05 -39.36 4.49
N LYS A 104 16.23 -38.35 4.80
CA LYS A 104 14.97 -38.48 5.54
C LYS A 104 13.80 -37.81 4.80
N PRO A 105 13.27 -38.40 3.71
CA PRO A 105 12.31 -37.75 2.82
C PRO A 105 10.89 -37.63 3.38
N ARG A 106 10.61 -38.19 4.56
CA ARG A 106 9.30 -38.12 5.24
C ARG A 106 9.33 -37.26 6.50
N ASP A 107 10.43 -36.55 6.76
CA ASP A 107 10.54 -35.66 7.91
C ASP A 107 10.00 -34.26 7.55
N PRO A 108 8.83 -33.85 8.09
CA PRO A 108 8.24 -32.57 7.75
C PRO A 108 9.08 -31.37 8.22
N ALA A 109 9.85 -31.49 9.31
CA ALA A 109 10.68 -30.40 9.82
C ALA A 109 11.81 -30.06 8.84
N LEU A 110 12.51 -31.08 8.32
CA LEU A 110 13.57 -30.89 7.33
C LEU A 110 13.05 -30.33 6.00
N ILE A 111 11.86 -30.78 5.57
CA ILE A 111 11.25 -30.28 4.32
C ILE A 111 10.81 -28.82 4.50
N LYS A 112 10.29 -28.43 5.68
CA LYS A 112 9.96 -27.03 6.01
C LYS A 112 11.21 -26.14 5.95
N GLU A 113 12.30 -26.56 6.57
CA GLU A 113 13.56 -25.81 6.53
C GLU A 113 14.14 -25.70 5.12
N LEU A 114 14.09 -26.78 4.33
CA LEU A 114 14.51 -26.75 2.93
C LEU A 114 13.69 -25.76 2.11
N PHE A 115 12.37 -25.70 2.32
CA PHE A 115 11.51 -24.69 1.69
C PHE A 115 11.97 -23.26 2.03
N MET A 116 12.20 -22.97 3.32
CA MET A 116 12.67 -21.66 3.77
C MET A 116 14.03 -21.30 3.16
N CYS A 117 14.93 -22.28 3.01
CA CYS A 117 16.21 -22.09 2.35
C CYS A 117 16.05 -21.72 0.88
N TYR A 118 15.16 -22.37 0.13
CA TYR A 118 14.90 -22.02 -1.27
C TYR A 118 14.27 -20.65 -1.44
N VAL A 119 13.33 -20.26 -0.57
CA VAL A 119 12.71 -18.92 -0.60
C VAL A 119 13.79 -17.85 -0.36
N LYS A 120 14.64 -18.03 0.65
CA LYS A 120 15.77 -17.11 0.95
C LYS A 120 16.80 -17.06 -0.18
N ALA A 121 17.04 -18.18 -0.85
CA ALA A 121 17.94 -18.29 -2.01
C ALA A 121 17.29 -17.84 -3.33
N LYS A 122 16.03 -17.38 -3.32
CA LYS A 122 15.24 -16.97 -4.49
C LYS A 122 15.06 -18.08 -5.55
N GLN A 123 15.12 -19.35 -5.15
CA GLN A 123 14.90 -20.52 -6.02
C GLN A 123 13.43 -20.97 -5.96
N TYR A 124 12.52 -20.15 -6.48
CA TYR A 124 11.07 -20.33 -6.26
C TYR A 124 10.48 -21.59 -6.89
N LEU A 125 10.99 -22.04 -8.05
CA LEU A 125 10.53 -23.29 -8.67
C LEU A 125 10.80 -24.50 -7.75
N LYS A 126 11.98 -24.54 -7.12
CA LYS A 126 12.32 -25.59 -6.14
C LYS A 126 11.51 -25.43 -4.86
N ALA A 127 11.26 -24.20 -4.41
CA ALA A 127 10.39 -23.93 -3.26
C ALA A 127 8.96 -24.44 -3.50
N GLN A 128 8.37 -24.17 -4.67
CA GLN A 128 7.05 -24.64 -5.07
C GLN A 128 6.96 -26.18 -5.04
N GLN A 129 7.94 -26.87 -5.62
CA GLN A 129 8.00 -28.33 -5.62
C GLN A 129 8.14 -28.88 -4.19
N THR A 130 8.90 -28.20 -3.35
CA THR A 130 9.13 -28.60 -1.94
C THR A 130 7.88 -28.40 -1.10
N ALA A 131 7.15 -27.29 -1.26
CA ALA A 131 5.87 -27.06 -0.59
C ALA A 131 4.81 -28.10 -0.99
N THR A 132 4.76 -28.47 -2.27
CA THR A 132 3.87 -29.54 -2.76
C THR A 132 4.22 -30.90 -2.16
N LYS A 133 5.52 -31.22 -2.02
CA LYS A 133 5.99 -32.44 -1.34
C LYS A 133 5.63 -32.42 0.15
N LEU A 134 5.84 -31.29 0.81
CA LEU A 134 5.52 -31.10 2.22
C LEU A 134 4.04 -31.36 2.50
N HIS A 135 3.15 -30.81 1.66
CA HIS A 135 1.72 -31.05 1.80
C HIS A 135 1.33 -32.53 1.70
N LYS A 136 2.02 -33.33 0.86
CA LYS A 136 1.77 -34.77 0.76
C LYS A 136 2.22 -35.56 1.99
N VAL A 137 3.22 -35.07 2.71
CA VAL A 137 3.77 -35.71 3.91
C VAL A 137 2.95 -35.30 5.14
N ASP A 138 2.60 -34.01 5.24
CA ASP A 138 1.87 -33.43 6.36
C ASP A 138 0.81 -32.45 5.86
N PRO A 139 -0.44 -32.91 5.62
CA PRO A 139 -1.54 -32.06 5.17
C PRO A 139 -2.07 -31.17 6.32
N GLN A 140 -1.29 -30.19 6.79
CA GLN A 140 -1.72 -29.23 7.81
C GLN A 140 -2.76 -28.22 7.28
N GLY A 141 -4.01 -28.66 7.06
CA GLY A 141 -5.15 -27.78 6.76
C GLY A 141 -4.98 -26.87 5.55
N GLY A 142 -4.26 -27.32 4.51
CA GLY A 142 -4.04 -26.52 3.29
C GLY A 142 -2.93 -25.47 3.37
N LYS A 143 -2.31 -25.22 4.54
CA LYS A 143 -1.23 -24.22 4.71
C LYS A 143 -0.11 -24.34 3.68
N PHE A 144 0.36 -25.56 3.42
CA PHE A 144 1.46 -25.78 2.46
C PHE A 144 1.02 -25.70 0.99
N ILE A 145 -0.29 -25.85 0.71
CA ILE A 145 -0.86 -25.53 -0.61
C ILE A 145 -0.76 -24.02 -0.84
N ILE A 146 -1.12 -23.21 0.17
CA ILE A 146 -1.01 -21.75 0.13
C ILE A 146 0.45 -21.32 -0.08
N TRP A 147 1.41 -21.97 0.59
CA TRP A 147 2.84 -21.70 0.34
C TRP A 147 3.25 -22.00 -1.11
N ALA A 148 2.78 -23.11 -1.67
CA ALA A 148 3.03 -23.44 -3.08
C ALA A 148 2.41 -22.38 -4.00
N ALA A 149 1.16 -21.99 -3.79
CA ALA A 149 0.48 -20.95 -4.56
C ALA A 149 1.19 -19.58 -4.46
N ALA A 150 1.62 -19.18 -3.26
CA ALA A 150 2.40 -17.95 -3.06
C ALA A 150 3.73 -17.97 -3.83
N THR A 151 4.43 -19.11 -3.88
CA THR A 151 5.64 -19.22 -4.72
C THR A 151 5.36 -19.19 -6.21
N MET A 152 4.18 -19.64 -6.67
CA MET A 152 3.77 -19.50 -8.09
C MET A 152 3.47 -18.03 -8.42
N LEU A 153 2.81 -17.31 -7.51
CA LEU A 153 2.56 -15.88 -7.63
C LEU A 153 3.87 -15.09 -7.82
N ILE A 154 4.84 -15.29 -6.92
CA ILE A 154 6.15 -14.62 -6.99
C ILE A 154 6.88 -14.92 -8.31
N GLN A 155 6.78 -16.17 -8.81
CA GLN A 155 7.37 -16.54 -10.10
C GLN A 155 6.73 -15.80 -11.27
N ALA A 156 5.42 -15.58 -11.24
CA ALA A 156 4.70 -14.85 -12.28
C ALA A 156 5.06 -13.36 -12.27
N GLU A 157 5.10 -12.72 -11.10
CA GLU A 157 5.40 -11.29 -10.96
C GLU A 157 6.81 -10.91 -11.43
N ARG A 158 7.80 -11.75 -11.13
CA ARG A 158 9.19 -11.46 -11.49
C ARG A 158 9.49 -11.55 -12.98
N LYS A 159 8.55 -12.05 -13.78
CA LYS A 159 8.72 -12.34 -15.22
C LYS A 159 9.96 -13.20 -15.51
N ASP A 160 10.51 -13.88 -14.50
CA ASP A 160 11.74 -14.69 -14.59
C ASP A 160 11.55 -15.86 -15.56
N SER A 161 10.30 -16.29 -15.80
CA SER A 161 9.94 -17.31 -16.79
C SER A 161 8.48 -17.18 -17.21
N SER A 162 8.19 -17.32 -18.50
CA SER A 162 6.81 -17.50 -19.02
C SER A 162 6.06 -18.66 -18.34
N ALA A 163 6.82 -19.63 -17.82
CA ALA A 163 6.32 -20.71 -16.99
C ALA A 163 5.59 -20.23 -15.72
N GLY A 164 5.99 -19.11 -15.11
CA GLY A 164 5.32 -18.58 -13.91
C GLY A 164 3.87 -18.19 -14.19
N VAL A 165 3.64 -17.45 -15.29
CA VAL A 165 2.30 -17.06 -15.74
C VAL A 165 1.43 -18.29 -16.06
N MET A 166 2.02 -19.31 -16.71
CA MET A 166 1.33 -20.58 -17.02
C MET A 166 0.88 -21.36 -15.76
N THR A 167 1.50 -21.11 -14.61
CA THR A 167 1.12 -21.77 -13.34
C THR A 167 0.02 -21.05 -12.57
N LEU A 168 -0.35 -19.82 -12.94
CA LEU A 168 -1.39 -19.04 -12.24
C LEU A 168 -2.75 -19.75 -12.19
N PRO A 169 -3.26 -20.40 -13.26
CA PRO A 169 -4.54 -21.12 -13.19
C PRO A 169 -4.51 -22.32 -12.24
N LEU A 170 -3.33 -22.92 -12.04
CA LEU A 170 -3.15 -23.98 -11.05
C LEU A 170 -3.15 -23.38 -9.63
N ALA A 171 -2.45 -22.26 -9.43
CA ALA A 171 -2.41 -21.55 -8.16
C ALA A 171 -3.82 -21.12 -7.71
N GLU A 172 -4.62 -20.61 -8.64
CA GLU A 172 -6.04 -20.27 -8.41
C GLU A 172 -6.86 -21.47 -7.94
N LYS A 173 -6.80 -22.60 -8.66
CA LYS A 173 -7.53 -23.81 -8.25
C LYS A 173 -7.09 -24.30 -6.86
N MET A 174 -5.81 -24.17 -6.56
CA MET A 174 -5.24 -24.53 -5.27
C MET A 174 -5.76 -23.63 -4.13
N THR A 175 -5.74 -22.31 -4.30
CA THR A 175 -6.25 -21.37 -3.29
C THR A 175 -7.76 -21.47 -3.12
N VAL A 176 -8.53 -21.53 -4.21
CA VAL A 176 -9.99 -21.68 -4.16
C VAL A 176 -10.39 -22.97 -3.43
N LYS A 177 -9.69 -24.08 -3.67
CA LYS A 177 -9.93 -25.34 -2.96
C LYS A 177 -9.70 -25.19 -1.46
N VAL A 178 -8.59 -24.58 -1.04
CA VAL A 178 -8.31 -24.34 0.39
C VAL A 178 -9.38 -23.45 1.02
N LEU A 179 -9.79 -22.38 0.34
CA LEU A 179 -10.85 -21.49 0.83
C LEU A 179 -12.19 -22.22 0.99
N GLN A 180 -12.55 -23.10 0.05
CA GLN A 180 -13.78 -23.90 0.12
C GLN A 180 -13.71 -24.95 1.24
N GLU A 181 -12.58 -25.63 1.41
CA GLU A 181 -12.36 -26.60 2.48
C GLU A 181 -12.41 -25.93 3.86
N ASN A 182 -11.76 -24.78 4.01
CA ASN A 182 -11.79 -24.00 5.24
C ASN A 182 -13.22 -23.56 5.56
N ALA A 183 -13.95 -23.00 4.58
CA ALA A 183 -15.34 -22.61 4.75
C ALA A 183 -16.26 -23.80 5.12
N ALA A 184 -16.06 -24.98 4.51
CA ALA A 184 -16.81 -26.19 4.83
C ALA A 184 -16.55 -26.70 6.26
N ASN A 185 -15.33 -26.52 6.75
CA ASN A 185 -14.93 -26.88 8.12
C ASN A 185 -15.36 -25.85 9.17
N GLY A 186 -16.14 -24.83 8.80
CA GLY A 186 -16.55 -23.74 9.69
C GLY A 186 -15.40 -22.82 10.09
N LEU A 187 -14.21 -23.01 9.51
CA LEU A 187 -13.07 -22.13 9.67
C LEU A 187 -13.24 -20.99 8.66
N ARG A 188 -13.38 -19.76 9.16
CA ARG A 188 -13.40 -18.61 8.27
C ARG A 188 -12.06 -18.57 7.50
N PRO A 189 -12.07 -18.36 6.17
CA PRO A 189 -10.83 -18.20 5.42
C PRO A 189 -9.95 -17.14 6.07
N VAL A 190 -8.69 -17.48 6.30
CA VAL A 190 -7.71 -16.56 6.87
C VAL A 190 -7.56 -15.39 5.88
N GLY A 191 -7.55 -14.14 6.36
CA GLY A 191 -7.55 -12.96 5.47
C GLY A 191 -6.46 -13.03 4.40
N GLU A 192 -5.30 -13.58 4.76
CA GLU A 192 -4.15 -13.81 3.88
C GLU A 192 -4.40 -14.82 2.75
N GLU A 193 -5.20 -15.88 2.99
CA GLU A 193 -5.51 -16.87 1.96
C GLU A 193 -6.44 -16.28 0.89
N LEU A 194 -7.44 -15.50 1.34
CA LEU A 194 -8.33 -14.77 0.46
C LEU A 194 -7.54 -13.72 -0.31
N ARG A 195 -6.69 -12.94 0.38
CA ARG A 195 -5.80 -11.95 -0.23
C ARG A 195 -4.95 -12.57 -1.35
N LEU A 196 -4.28 -13.68 -1.07
CA LEU A 196 -3.48 -14.39 -2.06
C LEU A 196 -4.32 -14.83 -3.27
N CYS A 197 -5.53 -15.35 -3.04
CA CYS A 197 -6.43 -15.74 -4.12
C CYS A 197 -6.81 -14.54 -5.01
N LEU A 198 -7.10 -13.38 -4.40
CA LEU A 198 -7.44 -12.16 -5.12
C LEU A 198 -6.24 -11.63 -5.92
N ASP A 199 -5.03 -11.67 -5.36
CA ASP A 199 -3.82 -11.23 -6.06
C ASP A 199 -3.51 -12.13 -7.27
N ILE A 200 -3.70 -13.45 -7.15
CA ILE A 200 -3.60 -14.40 -8.27
C ILE A 200 -4.62 -14.08 -9.37
N LEU A 201 -5.90 -13.86 -9.01
CA LEU A 201 -6.95 -13.53 -9.97
C LEU A 201 -6.72 -12.18 -10.65
N ASN A 202 -6.21 -11.20 -9.91
CA ASN A 202 -5.85 -9.89 -10.43
C ASN A 202 -4.73 -9.96 -11.47
N LEU A 203 -3.68 -10.76 -11.24
CA LEU A 203 -2.62 -10.95 -12.23
C LEU A 203 -3.09 -11.70 -13.49
N GLN A 204 -4.13 -12.53 -13.37
CA GLN A 204 -4.76 -13.18 -14.52
C GLN A 204 -5.71 -12.25 -15.29
N GLY A 205 -5.99 -11.04 -14.79
CA GLY A 205 -7.00 -10.13 -15.37
C GLY A 205 -8.45 -10.52 -15.07
N LYS A 206 -8.67 -11.52 -14.19
CA LYS A 206 -10.00 -12.04 -13.82
C LYS A 206 -10.64 -11.22 -12.70
N HIS A 207 -10.78 -9.92 -12.91
CA HIS A 207 -11.26 -8.99 -11.87
C HIS A 207 -12.70 -9.29 -11.42
N ARG A 208 -13.54 -9.81 -12.31
CA ARG A 208 -14.92 -10.21 -11.98
C ARG A 208 -14.98 -11.41 -11.05
N GLU A 209 -14.19 -12.45 -11.33
CA GLU A 209 -14.09 -13.63 -10.46
C GLU A 209 -13.52 -13.26 -9.08
N ALA A 210 -12.55 -12.33 -9.05
CA ALA A 210 -12.01 -11.79 -7.80
C ALA A 210 -13.07 -11.08 -6.97
N LEU A 211 -13.92 -10.27 -7.60
CA LEU A 211 -15.01 -9.58 -6.91
C LEU A 211 -16.03 -10.58 -6.35
N GLU A 212 -16.44 -11.57 -7.15
CA GLU A 212 -17.37 -12.62 -6.71
C GLU A 212 -16.78 -13.44 -5.54
N ALA A 213 -15.48 -13.73 -5.56
CA ALA A 213 -14.80 -14.39 -4.45
C ALA A 213 -14.80 -13.52 -3.18
N LEU A 214 -14.49 -12.23 -3.31
CA LEU A 214 -14.51 -11.28 -2.19
C LEU A 214 -15.92 -11.17 -1.58
N GLU A 215 -16.95 -11.06 -2.42
CA GLU A 215 -18.35 -10.96 -2.01
C GLU A 215 -18.85 -12.24 -1.33
N ARG A 216 -18.46 -13.41 -1.84
CA ARG A 216 -18.82 -14.71 -1.27
C ARG A 216 -18.29 -14.90 0.15
N PHE A 217 -17.13 -14.35 0.46
CA PHE A 217 -16.50 -14.47 1.78
C PHE A 217 -16.72 -13.23 2.66
N GLU A 218 -17.66 -12.35 2.29
CA GLU A 218 -18.02 -11.22 3.14
C GLU A 218 -18.58 -11.70 4.50
N PRO A 219 -18.09 -11.19 5.65
CA PRO A 219 -18.87 -11.22 6.88
C PRO A 219 -20.29 -10.73 6.60
N ALA A 220 -21.30 -11.53 7.00
CA ALA A 220 -22.67 -11.05 7.08
C ALA A 220 -22.71 -9.86 8.04
N THR A 221 -22.70 -8.65 7.50
CA THR A 221 -22.91 -7.42 8.25
C THR A 221 -24.41 -7.32 8.56
N GLY A 222 -24.81 -7.57 9.80
CA GLY A 222 -26.14 -7.19 10.31
C GLY A 222 -27.14 -8.32 10.60
N GLY A 223 -26.71 -9.38 11.28
CA GLY A 223 -27.63 -10.26 12.02
C GLY A 223 -27.38 -10.11 13.51
N GLU A 224 -28.43 -9.85 14.27
CA GLU A 224 -28.43 -9.65 15.73
C GLU A 224 -27.44 -10.56 16.47
N ALA A 225 -26.71 -9.95 17.41
CA ALA A 225 -26.00 -10.66 18.45
C ALA A 225 -26.99 -11.55 19.23
N SER A 226 -27.11 -12.81 18.80
CA SER A 226 -27.56 -13.90 19.64
C SER A 226 -26.68 -15.12 19.36
N GLY A 227 -25.96 -15.56 20.40
CA GLY A 227 -25.09 -16.73 20.35
C GLY A 227 -23.65 -16.40 20.76
N GLY A 228 -23.41 -16.39 22.07
CA GLY A 228 -22.20 -15.88 22.70
C GLY A 228 -20.87 -16.52 22.27
N ALA A 229 -19.88 -15.65 22.10
CA ALA A 229 -18.52 -15.88 22.61
C ALA A 229 -17.93 -14.50 22.91
N THR A 230 -17.72 -14.22 24.19
CA THR A 230 -17.08 -13.01 24.68
C THR A 230 -15.64 -12.93 24.17
N VAL A 231 -15.35 -11.96 23.29
CA VAL A 231 -13.99 -11.42 23.16
C VAL A 231 -14.10 -9.94 23.49
N SER A 232 -13.58 -9.58 24.66
CA SER A 232 -13.55 -8.22 25.16
C SER A 232 -12.76 -7.33 24.21
N ALA A 233 -13.40 -6.24 23.78
CA ALA A 233 -12.78 -5.13 23.12
C ALA A 233 -11.79 -4.42 24.08
N ALA A 234 -10.52 -4.79 24.01
CA ALA A 234 -9.39 -4.02 24.51
C ALA A 234 -8.07 -4.72 24.12
N ASP A 235 -7.66 -4.69 22.85
CA ASP A 235 -6.24 -4.80 22.52
C ASP A 235 -5.90 -4.23 21.13
N GLU A 236 -6.19 -2.94 20.95
CA GLU A 236 -5.49 -2.13 19.95
C GLU A 236 -4.19 -1.62 20.57
N SER A 237 -3.21 -2.50 20.75
CA SER A 237 -1.87 -2.10 21.19
C SER A 237 -0.79 -2.70 20.29
N ARG A 238 0.17 -1.83 19.94
CA ARG A 238 1.34 -2.11 19.10
C ARG A 238 2.14 -3.29 19.69
N GLY A 239 1.98 -4.47 19.12
CA GLY A 239 2.84 -5.63 19.40
C GLY A 239 4.11 -5.57 18.56
N THR A 240 5.25 -5.26 19.18
CA THR A 240 6.58 -5.54 18.65
C THR A 240 6.76 -7.05 18.49
N ILE A 241 7.00 -7.48 17.25
CA ILE A 241 7.21 -8.89 16.88
C ILE A 241 8.67 -9.25 17.21
N GLU A 242 8.91 -9.97 18.31
CA GLU A 242 10.22 -10.59 18.58
C GLU A 242 10.19 -12.09 18.88
N ASP A 243 9.03 -12.77 18.90
CA ASP A 243 8.98 -14.22 19.21
C ASP A 243 8.43 -15.09 18.06
N GLU A 244 9.30 -15.94 17.51
CA GLU A 244 8.99 -16.96 16.46
C GLU A 244 7.92 -17.97 16.89
N SER A 245 7.65 -18.13 18.19
CA SER A 245 6.62 -19.02 18.73
C SER A 245 5.18 -18.53 18.50
N SER A 246 5.01 -17.22 18.23
CA SER A 246 3.69 -16.62 17.94
C SER A 246 3.19 -16.94 16.52
N LEU A 247 4.04 -17.52 15.66
CA LEU A 247 3.69 -17.99 14.32
C LEU A 247 3.08 -19.41 14.31
N GLU A 248 3.21 -20.18 15.39
CA GLU A 248 2.69 -21.55 15.48
C GLU A 248 1.22 -21.59 15.91
N ASN A 249 0.80 -20.68 16.78
CA ASN A 249 -0.60 -20.53 17.16
C ASN A 249 -1.21 -19.36 16.39
N GLY A 250 -1.63 -19.66 15.16
CA GLY A 250 -2.28 -18.71 14.25
C GLY A 250 -3.44 -17.99 14.92
N THR A 251 -3.16 -16.79 15.43
CA THR A 251 -4.22 -15.81 15.70
C THR A 251 -4.91 -15.62 14.35
N ILE A 252 -6.19 -15.96 14.28
CA ILE A 252 -6.98 -15.82 13.05
C ILE A 252 -7.08 -14.32 12.76
N VAL A 253 -6.13 -13.80 11.97
CA VAL A 253 -6.22 -12.43 11.47
C VAL A 253 -7.22 -12.46 10.33
N ASN A 254 -8.44 -12.02 10.64
CA ASN A 254 -9.44 -11.73 9.61
C ASN A 254 -8.98 -10.50 8.83
N MET A 255 -9.18 -10.51 7.50
CA MET A 255 -8.99 -9.32 6.67
C MET A 255 -9.77 -8.17 7.27
N GLN A 256 -9.11 -7.03 7.49
CA GLN A 256 -9.75 -5.86 8.07
C GLN A 256 -10.86 -5.39 7.14
N GLU A 257 -11.97 -4.92 7.70
CA GLU A 257 -13.10 -4.46 6.88
C GLU A 257 -12.71 -3.29 5.97
N ALA A 258 -11.80 -2.42 6.42
CA ALA A 258 -11.23 -1.35 5.60
C ALA A 258 -10.46 -1.90 4.40
N GLU A 259 -9.52 -2.82 4.61
CA GLU A 259 -8.74 -3.49 3.55
C GLU A 259 -9.67 -4.20 2.54
N ARG A 260 -10.72 -4.85 3.03
CA ARG A 260 -11.74 -5.51 2.19
C ARG A 260 -12.44 -4.51 1.27
N LEU A 261 -12.84 -3.36 1.80
CA LEU A 261 -13.52 -2.32 1.03
C LEU A 261 -12.56 -1.63 0.04
N GLU A 262 -11.30 -1.42 0.43
CA GLU A 262 -10.25 -0.91 -0.47
C GLU A 262 -10.04 -1.83 -1.67
N LEU A 263 -9.90 -3.13 -1.41
CA LEU A 263 -9.81 -4.16 -2.46
C LEU A 263 -11.05 -4.19 -3.34
N LYS A 264 -12.24 -4.05 -2.76
CA LYS A 264 -13.51 -4.00 -3.50
C LYS A 264 -13.54 -2.79 -4.46
N ALA A 265 -13.12 -1.62 -3.98
CA ALA A 265 -13.02 -0.42 -4.80
C ALA A 265 -11.99 -0.58 -5.93
N GLU A 266 -10.81 -1.13 -5.63
CA GLU A 266 -9.76 -1.40 -6.63
C GLU A 266 -10.24 -2.37 -7.72
N LEU A 267 -10.98 -3.42 -7.35
CA LEU A 267 -11.54 -4.38 -8.31
C LEU A 267 -12.60 -3.74 -9.22
N TYR A 268 -13.49 -2.93 -8.66
CA TYR A 268 -14.47 -2.18 -9.46
C TYR A 268 -13.79 -1.17 -10.40
N GLU A 269 -12.73 -0.51 -9.94
CA GLU A 269 -11.94 0.39 -10.76
C GLU A 269 -11.28 -0.33 -11.95
N LYS A 270 -10.73 -1.53 -11.74
CA LYS A 270 -10.11 -2.35 -12.79
C LYS A 270 -11.11 -2.90 -13.80
N LEU A 271 -12.36 -3.15 -13.41
CA LEU A 271 -13.42 -3.57 -14.33
C LEU A 271 -13.80 -2.46 -15.32
N GLY A 272 -13.70 -1.19 -14.92
CA GLY A 272 -13.83 -0.02 -15.79
C GLY A 272 -15.23 0.24 -16.36
N GLY A 273 -16.21 -0.63 -16.13
CA GLY A 273 -17.60 -0.42 -16.55
C GLY A 273 -18.22 0.78 -15.85
N ALA A 274 -19.03 1.59 -16.55
CA ALA A 274 -19.63 2.80 -15.97
C ALA A 274 -20.44 2.52 -14.69
N GLY A 275 -21.16 1.40 -14.64
CA GLY A 275 -21.88 0.94 -13.44
C GLY A 275 -20.95 0.45 -12.33
N ASP A 276 -19.81 -0.14 -12.67
CA ASP A 276 -18.83 -0.63 -11.70
C ASP A 276 -18.04 0.53 -11.07
N LEU A 277 -17.66 1.53 -11.87
CA LEU A 277 -17.05 2.77 -11.37
C LEU A 277 -18.01 3.52 -10.41
N ALA A 278 -19.32 3.46 -10.64
CA ALA A 278 -20.30 4.02 -9.71
C ALA A 278 -20.35 3.27 -8.37
N ARG A 279 -20.24 1.94 -8.38
CA ARG A 279 -20.11 1.15 -7.15
C ARG A 279 -18.78 1.41 -6.45
N ALA A 280 -17.69 1.60 -7.20
CA ALA A 280 -16.39 1.97 -6.64
C ALA A 280 -16.49 3.29 -5.87
N GLU A 281 -17.14 4.31 -6.45
CA GLU A 281 -17.36 5.59 -5.79
C GLU A 281 -18.17 5.44 -4.49
N GLU A 282 -19.25 4.66 -4.51
CA GLU A 282 -20.08 4.43 -3.32
C GLU A 282 -19.25 3.78 -2.19
N VAL A 283 -18.44 2.77 -2.51
CA VAL A 283 -17.55 2.08 -1.56
C VAL A 283 -16.52 3.06 -0.99
N VAL A 284 -15.88 3.88 -1.84
CA VAL A 284 -14.88 4.87 -1.40
C VAL A 284 -15.53 5.97 -0.56
N GLN A 285 -16.74 6.42 -0.88
CA GLN A 285 -17.48 7.35 -0.03
C GLN A 285 -17.80 6.72 1.33
N GLY A 286 -18.12 5.42 1.38
CA GLY A 286 -18.25 4.67 2.63
C GLY A 286 -16.96 4.66 3.45
N LEU A 287 -15.81 4.43 2.80
CA LEU A 287 -14.48 4.50 3.44
C LEU A 287 -14.17 5.89 3.97
N ILE A 288 -14.46 6.94 3.20
CA ILE A 288 -14.27 8.32 3.63
C ILE A 288 -15.10 8.62 4.87
N ARG A 289 -16.37 8.21 4.94
CA ARG A 289 -17.21 8.41 6.14
C ARG A 289 -16.65 7.72 7.39
N ARG A 290 -15.97 6.58 7.22
CA ARG A 290 -15.35 5.82 8.33
C ARG A 290 -14.02 6.41 8.78
N SER A 291 -13.24 6.98 7.86
CA SER A 291 -11.94 7.61 8.16
C SER A 291 -11.77 8.91 7.38
N PRO A 292 -12.42 10.00 7.82
CA PRO A 292 -12.52 11.22 7.01
C PRO A 292 -11.23 12.05 6.87
N ASP A 293 -10.16 11.75 7.62
CA ASP A 293 -8.86 12.43 7.47
C ASP A 293 -7.89 11.67 6.53
N GLN A 294 -8.30 10.50 6.02
CA GLN A 294 -7.43 9.67 5.18
C GLN A 294 -7.38 10.21 3.73
N TRP A 295 -6.30 10.94 3.41
CA TRP A 295 -6.12 11.61 2.11
C TRP A 295 -6.19 10.67 0.90
N SER A 296 -5.67 9.44 1.02
CA SER A 296 -5.66 8.46 -0.09
C SER A 296 -7.06 8.18 -0.64
N TYR A 297 -8.09 8.14 0.22
CA TYR A 297 -9.45 7.87 -0.22
C TYR A 297 -10.03 9.02 -1.05
N TYR A 298 -9.72 10.27 -0.71
CA TYR A 298 -10.12 11.41 -1.52
C TYR A 298 -9.43 11.39 -2.88
N VAL A 299 -8.14 11.06 -2.94
CA VAL A 299 -7.43 10.93 -4.22
C VAL A 299 -8.07 9.84 -5.09
N THR A 300 -8.39 8.67 -4.52
CA THR A 300 -9.09 7.60 -5.25
C THR A 300 -10.47 8.04 -5.72
N LEU A 301 -11.27 8.68 -4.86
CA LEU A 301 -12.60 9.20 -5.23
C LEU A 301 -12.51 10.17 -6.41
N LEU A 302 -11.57 11.13 -6.36
CA LEU A 302 -11.40 12.11 -7.43
C LEU A 302 -10.91 11.46 -8.72
N ASN A 303 -10.01 10.47 -8.65
CA ASN A 303 -9.59 9.71 -9.83
C ASN A 303 -10.75 8.92 -10.46
N LEU A 304 -11.65 8.35 -9.65
CA LEU A 304 -12.84 7.66 -10.15
C LEU A 304 -13.81 8.63 -10.83
N LEU A 305 -14.06 9.79 -10.22
CA LEU A 305 -14.89 10.84 -10.80
C LEU A 305 -14.30 11.37 -12.13
N ASP A 306 -12.97 11.54 -12.20
CA ASP A 306 -12.25 11.89 -13.42
C ASP A 306 -12.46 10.82 -14.51
N LYS A 307 -12.36 9.53 -14.18
CA LYS A 307 -12.57 8.43 -15.13
C LYS A 307 -14.01 8.35 -15.63
N ARG A 308 -15.00 8.61 -14.77
CA ARG A 308 -16.43 8.42 -15.10
C ARG A 308 -17.05 9.57 -15.86
N HIS A 309 -16.71 10.79 -15.47
CA HIS A 309 -17.36 11.98 -15.98
C HIS A 309 -16.42 12.86 -16.77
N GLY A 310 -15.11 12.65 -16.62
CA GLY A 310 -14.11 13.67 -16.96
C GLY A 310 -14.50 14.95 -16.25
N LEU A 311 -13.98 15.26 -15.05
CA LEU A 311 -14.24 16.58 -14.44
C LEU A 311 -13.99 17.75 -15.44
N SER A 312 -13.18 17.48 -16.47
CA SER A 312 -13.20 17.98 -17.86
C SER A 312 -14.54 18.50 -18.46
N GLU A 313 -15.58 17.69 -18.65
CA GLU A 313 -16.80 18.06 -19.40
C GLU A 313 -17.81 18.87 -18.56
N ALA A 314 -17.76 18.70 -17.24
CA ALA A 314 -18.71 19.26 -16.28
C ALA A 314 -18.79 20.79 -16.27
N VAL A 315 -17.73 21.50 -16.64
CA VAL A 315 -17.65 22.95 -16.43
C VAL A 315 -18.17 23.77 -17.62
N ALA A 316 -18.56 23.12 -18.72
CA ALA A 316 -19.15 23.77 -19.89
C ALA A 316 -20.63 24.18 -19.72
N GLY A 317 -21.07 24.49 -18.48
CA GLY A 317 -22.41 24.98 -18.17
C GLY A 317 -22.59 26.45 -18.60
N ALA A 318 -23.69 26.71 -19.31
CA ALA A 318 -23.95 27.91 -20.12
C ALA A 318 -23.85 29.27 -19.39
N GLU A 319 -23.33 30.27 -20.10
CA GLU A 319 -23.44 31.69 -19.73
C GLU A 319 -24.91 32.14 -19.75
N ALA A 320 -25.55 32.15 -18.59
CA ALA A 320 -26.82 32.84 -18.39
C ALA A 320 -26.76 33.73 -17.14
N GLY A 321 -26.66 35.05 -17.33
CA GLY A 321 -27.03 36.03 -16.29
C GLY A 321 -25.96 36.48 -15.29
N GLY A 322 -24.67 36.43 -15.64
CA GLY A 322 -23.63 37.18 -14.91
C GLY A 322 -23.15 36.62 -13.56
N ILE A 323 -23.71 35.50 -13.09
CA ILE A 323 -23.15 34.68 -12.00
C ILE A 323 -23.24 33.22 -12.45
N THR A 324 -22.20 32.73 -13.13
CA THR A 324 -22.14 31.33 -13.57
C THR A 324 -21.92 30.44 -12.35
N ARG A 325 -22.96 29.76 -11.85
CA ARG A 325 -22.75 28.58 -10.99
C ARG A 325 -22.30 27.43 -11.90
N PRO A 326 -21.14 26.80 -11.65
CA PRO A 326 -20.73 25.64 -12.43
C PRO A 326 -21.77 24.51 -12.29
N GLU A 327 -22.25 23.98 -13.41
CA GLU A 327 -23.20 22.86 -13.46
C GLU A 327 -22.47 21.52 -13.33
N TRP A 328 -22.24 21.07 -12.11
CA TRP A 328 -21.52 19.81 -11.88
C TRP A 328 -22.41 18.58 -12.13
N PRO A 329 -21.85 17.47 -12.64
CA PRO A 329 -22.46 16.16 -12.62
C PRO A 329 -23.02 15.82 -11.23
N ALA A 330 -24.12 15.08 -11.19
CA ALA A 330 -24.78 14.72 -9.94
C ALA A 330 -23.84 13.97 -8.96
N SER A 331 -22.96 13.11 -9.47
CA SER A 331 -21.94 12.38 -8.70
C SER A 331 -20.92 13.31 -8.04
N LEU A 332 -20.42 14.29 -8.78
CA LEU A 332 -19.49 15.29 -8.26
C LEU A 332 -20.16 16.25 -7.28
N SER A 333 -21.40 16.64 -7.55
CA SER A 333 -22.22 17.43 -6.62
C SER A 333 -22.39 16.68 -5.30
N ALA A 334 -22.76 15.40 -5.35
CA ALA A 334 -22.88 14.55 -4.17
C ALA A 334 -21.54 14.38 -3.42
N ALA A 335 -20.42 14.24 -4.14
CA ALA A 335 -19.09 14.17 -3.53
C ALA A 335 -18.71 15.48 -2.83
N LEU A 336 -18.98 16.63 -3.43
CA LEU A 336 -18.76 17.95 -2.83
C LEU A 336 -19.66 18.18 -1.61
N GLU A 337 -20.92 17.75 -1.66
CA GLU A 337 -21.83 17.79 -0.51
C GLU A 337 -21.30 16.95 0.65
N LEU A 338 -20.83 15.73 0.38
CA LEU A 338 -20.18 14.88 1.38
C LEU A 338 -18.93 15.54 1.96
N ILE A 339 -18.05 16.08 1.13
CA ILE A 339 -16.83 16.76 1.60
C ILE A 339 -17.18 17.94 2.50
N ARG A 340 -18.18 18.75 2.12
CA ARG A 340 -18.62 19.91 2.90
C ARG A 340 -19.30 19.52 4.21
N SER A 341 -20.09 18.45 4.23
CA SER A 341 -20.67 17.95 5.48
C SER A 341 -19.58 17.50 6.45
N LEU A 342 -18.52 16.85 5.94
CA LEU A 342 -17.38 16.42 6.75
C LEU A 342 -16.54 17.60 7.27
N GLN A 343 -16.42 18.70 6.51
CA GLN A 343 -15.79 19.92 7.02
C GLN A 343 -16.55 20.52 8.21
N GLN A 344 -17.89 20.46 8.19
CA GLN A 344 -18.74 20.97 9.27
C GLN A 344 -18.71 20.05 10.49
N GLU A 345 -18.76 18.74 10.27
CA GLU A 345 -18.72 17.74 11.35
C GLU A 345 -17.34 17.66 12.01
N TYR A 346 -16.27 17.77 11.22
CA TYR A 346 -14.88 17.64 11.66
C TYR A 346 -14.02 18.84 11.26
N PRO A 347 -14.24 20.03 11.87
CA PRO A 347 -13.56 21.27 11.47
C PRO A 347 -12.04 21.24 11.72
N LYS A 348 -11.53 20.29 12.52
CA LYS A 348 -10.10 20.16 12.83
C LYS A 348 -9.35 19.22 11.88
N TRP A 349 -10.04 18.47 11.04
CA TRP A 349 -9.41 17.53 10.10
C TRP A 349 -9.07 18.23 8.79
N ARG A 350 -7.88 17.95 8.26
CA ARG A 350 -7.35 18.67 7.10
C ARG A 350 -7.85 18.07 5.80
N GLY A 351 -8.02 16.73 5.77
CA GLY A 351 -8.43 15.98 4.59
C GLY A 351 -9.62 16.58 3.83
N PRO A 352 -10.77 16.85 4.50
CA PRO A 352 -11.95 17.40 3.83
C PRO A 352 -11.73 18.78 3.18
N PHE A 353 -10.95 19.66 3.80
CA PHE A 353 -10.66 20.98 3.22
C PHE A 353 -9.72 20.86 2.01
N LEU A 354 -8.71 20.00 2.11
CA LEU A 354 -7.79 19.72 0.99
C LEU A 354 -8.51 19.05 -0.18
N ALA A 355 -9.49 18.19 0.10
CA ALA A 355 -10.25 17.50 -0.93
C ALA A 355 -11.10 18.48 -1.76
N GLU A 356 -11.78 19.43 -1.12
CA GLU A 356 -12.54 20.47 -1.83
C GLU A 356 -11.61 21.36 -2.66
N MET A 357 -10.46 21.77 -2.13
CA MET A 357 -9.45 22.52 -2.89
C MET A 357 -8.93 21.75 -4.10
N GLU A 358 -8.72 20.43 -3.96
CA GLU A 358 -8.25 19.55 -5.04
C GLU A 358 -9.27 19.40 -6.17
N VAL A 359 -10.57 19.34 -5.87
CA VAL A 359 -11.63 19.34 -6.91
C VAL A 359 -11.48 20.56 -7.83
N PHE A 360 -11.41 21.76 -7.23
CA PHE A 360 -11.26 22.99 -8.01
C PHE A 360 -9.90 23.06 -8.71
N ARG A 361 -8.85 22.55 -8.06
CA ARG A 361 -7.50 22.45 -8.64
C ARG A 361 -7.53 21.66 -9.95
N ARG A 362 -8.14 20.47 -9.95
CA ARG A 362 -8.25 19.60 -11.14
C ARG A 362 -9.12 20.23 -12.23
N ALA A 363 -10.25 20.84 -11.84
CA ALA A 363 -11.12 21.55 -12.77
C ALA A 363 -10.40 22.71 -13.49
N ILE A 364 -9.60 23.50 -12.76
CA ILE A 364 -8.82 24.62 -13.34
C ILE A 364 -7.70 24.10 -14.26
N ALA A 365 -6.95 23.08 -13.81
CA ALA A 365 -5.84 22.52 -14.56
C ALA A 365 -6.26 21.95 -15.92
N TRP A 366 -7.50 21.47 -16.04
CA TRP A 366 -8.04 20.99 -17.29
C TRP A 366 -8.08 22.07 -18.38
N PHE A 367 -8.61 23.27 -18.07
CA PHE A 367 -8.71 24.39 -19.01
C PHE A 367 -7.34 24.91 -19.48
N GLY A 368 -6.31 24.87 -18.61
CA GLY A 368 -4.99 25.40 -18.91
C GLY A 368 -4.03 24.47 -19.67
N SER A 369 -4.30 23.15 -19.74
CA SER A 369 -3.31 22.17 -20.19
C SER A 369 -3.69 21.33 -21.40
N GLY A 370 -4.94 21.33 -21.88
CA GLY A 370 -5.37 20.30 -22.83
C GLY A 370 -5.04 18.89 -22.33
N TYR A 371 -5.25 18.64 -21.03
CA TYR A 371 -4.80 17.44 -20.35
C TYR A 371 -5.49 16.19 -20.93
N THR A 372 -4.74 15.37 -21.66
CA THR A 372 -5.15 14.01 -22.00
C THR A 372 -4.98 13.12 -20.76
N PRO A 373 -6.04 12.46 -20.26
CA PRO A 373 -5.90 11.47 -19.20
C PRO A 373 -4.92 10.37 -19.65
N PRO A 374 -4.15 9.75 -18.74
CA PRO A 374 -3.28 8.64 -19.11
C PRO A 374 -4.15 7.51 -19.69
N ALA A 375 -3.96 7.23 -20.98
CA ALA A 375 -4.66 6.15 -21.66
C ALA A 375 -4.45 4.83 -20.91
N ALA A 376 -5.54 4.12 -20.67
CA ALA A 376 -5.47 2.70 -20.36
C ALA A 376 -4.64 2.04 -21.47
N GLN A 377 -3.55 1.38 -21.09
CA GLN A 377 -2.77 0.58 -22.04
C GLN A 377 -3.68 -0.50 -22.61
N GLU A 378 -4.08 -0.34 -23.86
CA GLU A 378 -4.65 -1.42 -24.65
C GLU A 378 -3.59 -2.52 -24.76
N VAL A 379 -3.92 -3.67 -24.18
CA VAL A 379 -3.12 -4.89 -24.30
C VAL A 379 -3.39 -5.48 -25.68
N ASP A 380 -2.35 -5.49 -26.51
CA ASP A 380 -2.30 -6.09 -27.83
C ASP A 380 -2.72 -7.57 -27.80
N GLY A 381 -3.69 -7.95 -28.65
CA GLY A 381 -4.39 -9.23 -28.59
C GLY A 381 -5.23 -9.56 -29.82
N THR A 382 -4.58 -9.63 -30.98
CA THR A 382 -4.86 -10.50 -32.15
C THR A 382 -6.29 -11.07 -32.43
N ALA A 383 -6.84 -10.67 -33.60
CA ALA A 383 -7.69 -11.39 -34.59
C ALA A 383 -9.18 -10.97 -34.75
N PRO A 384 -9.83 -11.19 -35.94
CA PRO A 384 -9.39 -10.95 -37.32
C PRO A 384 -10.36 -10.02 -38.11
N ALA A 385 -9.94 -9.73 -39.35
CA ALA A 385 -10.44 -8.73 -40.30
C ALA A 385 -11.96 -8.66 -40.59
N SER A 386 -12.48 -7.42 -40.60
CA SER A 386 -13.54 -6.96 -41.51
C SER A 386 -13.31 -5.46 -41.85
N GLU A 387 -13.78 -5.06 -43.03
CA GLU A 387 -13.35 -3.95 -43.90
C GLU A 387 -13.17 -2.54 -43.28
N PRO A 388 -12.27 -1.70 -43.87
CA PRO A 388 -12.02 -0.35 -43.37
C PRO A 388 -13.16 0.63 -43.74
N PRO A 389 -13.59 1.52 -42.82
CA PRO A 389 -14.51 2.61 -43.16
C PRO A 389 -13.79 3.70 -43.99
N PRO A 390 -14.52 4.46 -44.81
CA PRO A 390 -13.95 5.37 -45.80
C PRO A 390 -13.23 6.56 -45.17
N SER A 391 -12.15 6.99 -45.84
CA SER A 391 -11.27 8.09 -45.46
C SER A 391 -12.04 9.42 -45.29
N PRO A 392 -11.76 10.22 -44.24
CA PRO A 392 -12.25 11.59 -44.17
C PRO A 392 -11.54 12.50 -45.20
N PRO A 393 -12.19 13.57 -45.68
CA PRO A 393 -11.63 14.45 -46.71
C PRO A 393 -10.46 15.28 -46.16
N PRO A 394 -9.59 15.82 -47.03
CA PRO A 394 -8.45 16.61 -46.58
C PRO A 394 -8.94 18.03 -46.23
N THR A 395 -9.03 18.34 -44.94
CA THR A 395 -9.09 19.73 -44.47
C THR A 395 -7.68 20.20 -44.17
N SER A 396 -7.22 21.09 -45.03
CA SER A 396 -6.07 21.97 -44.88
C SER A 396 -6.20 22.89 -43.66
N SER A 397 -5.06 23.49 -43.29
CA SER A 397 -4.78 24.53 -42.28
C SER A 397 -4.82 24.08 -40.83
N GLY A 398 -3.68 24.26 -40.16
CA GLY A 398 -3.50 23.97 -38.75
C GLY A 398 -4.38 24.85 -37.88
N ASP A 399 -5.21 24.20 -37.08
CA ASP A 399 -5.76 24.79 -35.87
C ASP A 399 -4.67 24.70 -34.80
N GLU A 400 -4.06 25.85 -34.50
CA GLU A 400 -3.46 26.07 -33.19
C GLU A 400 -4.53 25.73 -32.15
N MET A 401 -4.25 24.74 -31.31
CA MET A 401 -5.15 24.27 -30.26
C MET A 401 -5.35 25.43 -29.26
N GLN A 402 -6.39 26.23 -29.46
CA GLN A 402 -6.72 27.38 -28.63
C GLN A 402 -7.00 26.90 -27.19
N GLN A 403 -6.04 27.13 -26.30
CA GLN A 403 -6.22 26.99 -24.85
C GLN A 403 -7.32 27.98 -24.42
N THR A 404 -8.50 27.48 -24.08
CA THR A 404 -9.56 28.33 -23.51
C THR A 404 -9.21 28.66 -22.06
N PRO A 405 -9.10 29.94 -21.65
CA PRO A 405 -8.76 30.28 -20.29
C PRO A 405 -9.82 29.75 -19.30
N PRO A 406 -9.43 29.25 -18.11
CA PRO A 406 -10.39 28.75 -17.13
C PRO A 406 -11.38 29.84 -16.71
N PRO A 407 -12.67 29.52 -16.48
CA PRO A 407 -13.64 30.49 -16.00
C PRO A 407 -13.17 31.16 -14.70
N LEU A 408 -13.23 32.49 -14.63
CA LEU A 408 -12.86 33.28 -13.45
C LEU A 408 -13.59 32.82 -12.16
N VAL A 409 -14.78 32.23 -12.31
CA VAL A 409 -15.53 31.67 -11.18
C VAL A 409 -14.81 30.51 -10.51
N LEU A 410 -14.12 29.64 -11.25
CA LEU A 410 -13.37 28.53 -10.64
C LEU A 410 -12.23 29.05 -9.76
N TRP A 411 -11.51 30.07 -10.24
CA TRP A 411 -10.46 30.73 -9.48
C TRP A 411 -11.02 31.38 -8.21
N GLY A 412 -12.16 32.08 -8.31
CA GLY A 412 -12.85 32.64 -7.14
C GLY A 412 -13.27 31.58 -6.11
N LEU A 413 -13.79 30.43 -6.56
CA LEU A 413 -14.15 29.31 -5.70
C LEU A 413 -12.93 28.69 -5.01
N LEU A 414 -11.82 28.50 -5.73
CA LEU A 414 -10.56 28.03 -5.15
C LEU A 414 -10.04 29.00 -4.09
N CYS A 415 -10.05 30.31 -4.37
CA CYS A 415 -9.64 31.33 -3.39
C CYS A 415 -10.50 31.30 -2.12
N ARG A 416 -11.82 31.11 -2.25
CA ARG A 416 -12.71 30.92 -1.09
C ARG A 416 -12.37 29.68 -0.28
N CYS A 417 -12.00 28.57 -0.94
CA CYS A 417 -11.55 27.36 -0.25
C CYS A 417 -10.23 27.59 0.51
N ILE A 418 -9.27 28.29 -0.11
CA ILE A 418 -8.00 28.66 0.53
C ILE A 418 -8.26 29.56 1.75
N SER A 419 -9.11 30.60 1.62
CA SER A 419 -9.51 31.45 2.75
C SER A 419 -10.07 30.64 3.91
N ARG A 420 -11.00 29.71 3.63
CA ARG A 420 -11.59 28.83 4.65
C ARG A 420 -10.54 27.95 5.32
N TYR A 421 -9.62 27.36 4.55
CA TYR A 421 -8.53 26.56 5.09
C TYR A 421 -7.61 27.36 6.00
N MET A 422 -7.21 28.57 5.58
CA MET A 422 -6.34 29.43 6.36
C MET A 422 -6.98 29.93 7.65
N ALA A 423 -8.29 30.20 7.64
CA ALA A 423 -9.01 30.59 8.85
C ALA A 423 -8.83 29.55 9.97
N VAL A 424 -8.74 28.27 9.62
CA VAL A 424 -8.62 27.17 10.58
C VAL A 424 -7.16 26.75 10.84
N PHE A 425 -6.33 26.66 9.79
CA PHE A 425 -5.02 26.02 9.85
C PHE A 425 -3.84 26.98 9.73
N SER A 426 -4.03 28.30 9.62
CA SER A 426 -2.95 29.29 9.46
C SER A 426 -1.87 29.23 10.53
N ALA A 427 -2.19 28.78 11.75
CA ALA A 427 -1.24 28.64 12.85
C ALA A 427 -0.34 27.39 12.75
N LYS A 428 -0.65 26.43 11.86
CA LYS A 428 0.09 25.17 11.73
C LYS A 428 1.24 25.29 10.73
N LEU A 429 2.38 24.67 11.05
CA LEU A 429 3.57 24.65 10.19
C LEU A 429 3.31 24.00 8.82
N CYS A 430 2.39 23.03 8.75
CA CYS A 430 2.03 22.35 7.50
C CYS A 430 1.18 23.21 6.55
N CYS A 431 0.60 24.32 7.01
CA CYS A 431 -0.33 25.14 6.23
C CYS A 431 0.26 25.58 4.88
N PHE A 432 1.52 26.04 4.87
CA PHE A 432 2.18 26.41 3.62
C PHE A 432 2.43 25.22 2.69
N GLN A 433 2.86 24.09 3.25
CA GLN A 433 3.11 22.87 2.47
C GLN A 433 1.82 22.34 1.84
N ASP A 434 0.71 22.42 2.57
CA ASP A 434 -0.61 21.99 2.12
C ASP A 434 -1.16 22.91 1.01
N LEU A 435 -0.92 24.24 1.10
CA LEU A 435 -1.40 25.21 0.11
C LEU A 435 -0.52 25.34 -1.14
N ARG A 436 0.76 24.99 -1.05
CA ARG A 436 1.74 25.15 -2.13
C ARG A 436 1.29 24.56 -3.49
N PRO A 437 0.71 23.34 -3.57
CA PRO A 437 0.25 22.78 -4.84
C PRO A 437 -0.90 23.58 -5.48
N HIS A 438 -1.73 24.26 -4.68
CA HIS A 438 -2.85 25.06 -5.16
C HIS A 438 -2.39 26.47 -5.60
N LEU A 439 -1.41 27.04 -4.88
CA LEU A 439 -0.86 28.37 -5.19
C LEU A 439 0.01 28.38 -6.45
N THR A 440 0.73 27.29 -6.73
CA THR A 440 1.56 27.16 -7.94
C THR A 440 0.75 27.21 -9.24
N LEU A 441 -0.51 26.76 -9.22
CA LEU A 441 -1.39 26.86 -10.38
C LEU A 441 -1.71 28.30 -10.77
N PHE A 442 -1.81 29.23 -9.82
CA PHE A 442 -2.01 30.64 -10.13
C PHE A 442 -0.82 31.24 -10.89
N ALA A 443 0.39 30.73 -10.66
CA ALA A 443 1.58 31.18 -11.37
C ALA A 443 1.63 30.65 -12.82
N ILE A 444 1.06 29.47 -13.08
CA ILE A 444 1.03 28.83 -14.40
C ILE A 444 -0.18 29.31 -15.23
N GLY A 445 -1.38 29.32 -14.65
CA GLY A 445 -2.63 29.63 -15.37
C GLY A 445 -2.83 31.11 -15.72
N MET A 446 -2.02 32.02 -15.16
CA MET A 446 -2.04 33.46 -15.47
C MET A 446 -0.86 33.88 -16.38
N GLY A 447 -0.09 32.92 -16.91
CA GLY A 447 1.13 33.23 -17.66
C GLY A 447 1.57 32.16 -18.65
N GLU A 448 0.91 32.07 -19.81
CA GLU A 448 1.63 31.78 -21.07
C GLU A 448 1.75 33.08 -21.88
N GLY A 449 2.72 33.88 -21.46
CA GLY A 449 3.25 35.01 -22.20
C GLY A 449 4.52 35.40 -21.47
N GLU A 450 5.66 35.38 -22.15
CA GLU A 450 7.02 35.60 -21.62
C GLU A 450 7.28 37.00 -21.02
N SER A 451 6.26 37.63 -20.42
CA SER A 451 6.39 38.85 -19.66
C SER A 451 6.18 38.54 -18.18
N SER A 452 7.09 39.00 -17.35
CA SER A 452 6.97 39.05 -15.88
C SER A 452 5.70 39.77 -15.38
N GLY A 453 4.89 40.35 -16.27
CA GLY A 453 3.63 41.02 -15.96
C GLY A 453 2.47 40.08 -15.63
N GLY A 454 2.35 38.90 -16.25
CA GLY A 454 1.21 38.00 -16.04
C GLY A 454 1.14 37.41 -14.61
N ILE A 455 2.31 37.09 -14.04
CA ILE A 455 2.42 36.65 -12.65
C ILE A 455 2.11 37.82 -11.70
N GLU A 456 2.68 39.02 -11.91
CA GLU A 456 2.40 40.19 -11.06
C GLU A 456 0.93 40.61 -11.11
N GLU A 457 0.29 40.53 -12.27
CA GLU A 457 -1.15 40.78 -12.46
C GLU A 457 -2.02 39.71 -11.78
N GLY A 458 -1.65 38.43 -11.86
CA GLY A 458 -2.31 37.34 -11.13
C GLY A 458 -2.20 37.50 -9.61
N LEU A 459 -1.03 37.90 -9.12
CA LEU A 459 -0.82 38.19 -7.70
C LEU A 459 -1.49 39.50 -7.25
N ALA A 460 -1.67 40.47 -8.13
CA ALA A 460 -2.45 41.68 -7.87
C ALA A 460 -3.96 41.36 -7.79
N TRP A 461 -4.47 40.55 -8.72
CA TRP A 461 -5.85 40.06 -8.71
C TRP A 461 -6.15 39.27 -7.43
N LEU A 462 -5.26 38.35 -7.03
CA LEU A 462 -5.38 37.62 -5.76
C LEU A 462 -5.46 38.56 -4.55
N ARG A 463 -4.59 39.57 -4.50
CA ARG A 463 -4.61 40.59 -3.42
C ARG A 463 -5.92 41.35 -3.37
N ASP A 464 -6.44 41.78 -4.52
CA ASP A 464 -7.70 42.52 -4.58
C ASP A 464 -8.92 41.64 -4.29
N PHE A 465 -8.90 40.38 -4.72
CA PHE A 465 -9.94 39.40 -4.38
C PHE A 465 -10.04 39.18 -2.86
N PHE A 466 -8.92 38.88 -2.19
CA PHE A 466 -8.93 38.69 -0.73
C PHE A 466 -9.33 39.97 0.03
N ARG A 467 -9.02 41.17 -0.50
CA ARG A 467 -9.50 42.43 0.08
C ARG A 467 -11.01 42.59 -0.04
N ARG A 468 -11.60 42.22 -1.18
CA ARG A 468 -13.05 42.30 -1.42
C ARG A 468 -13.82 41.30 -0.56
N GLU A 469 -13.38 40.05 -0.51
CA GLU A 469 -13.98 39.04 0.38
C GLU A 469 -13.90 39.45 1.87
N ALA A 470 -12.78 40.04 2.30
CA ALA A 470 -12.66 40.59 3.65
C ALA A 470 -13.58 41.79 3.90
N ALA A 471 -13.99 42.52 2.87
CA ALA A 471 -14.96 43.61 2.97
C ALA A 471 -16.41 43.10 2.97
N GLU A 472 -16.69 42.06 2.20
CA GLU A 472 -17.99 41.38 2.15
C GLU A 472 -18.30 40.64 3.46
N SER A 473 -17.32 39.93 4.04
CA SER A 473 -17.50 39.28 5.36
C SER A 473 -17.80 40.31 6.47
N ARG A 474 -17.18 41.50 6.40
CA ARG A 474 -17.47 42.63 7.31
C ARG A 474 -18.88 43.18 7.13
N ALA A 475 -19.43 43.13 5.92
CA ALA A 475 -20.77 43.60 5.62
C ALA A 475 -21.85 42.59 6.07
N GLU A 476 -21.60 41.29 5.93
CA GLU A 476 -22.51 40.23 6.39
C GLU A 476 -22.56 40.12 7.92
N GLU A 477 -21.42 40.15 8.62
CA GLU A 477 -21.37 40.10 10.10
C GLU A 477 -21.94 41.40 10.74
N GLY A 478 -21.81 42.54 10.05
CA GLY A 478 -22.44 43.80 10.46
C GLY A 478 -23.97 43.82 10.34
N ALA A 479 -24.55 42.88 9.60
CA ALA A 479 -25.99 42.73 9.43
C ALA A 479 -26.62 41.71 10.40
N THR A 480 -25.83 40.80 10.99
CA THR A 480 -26.36 39.66 11.79
C THR A 480 -25.99 39.66 13.27
N ALA A 481 -25.03 40.47 13.75
CA ALA A 481 -24.53 40.34 15.12
C ALA A 481 -25.40 41.06 16.18
N GLY A 482 -25.99 40.28 17.09
CA GLY A 482 -26.49 40.73 18.40
C GLY A 482 -25.38 40.70 19.47
N ASP A 483 -25.53 41.49 20.54
CA ASP A 483 -24.48 41.89 21.51
C ASP A 483 -23.66 40.77 22.19
N ALA A 484 -24.04 39.50 22.07
CA ALA A 484 -23.33 38.37 22.68
C ALA A 484 -22.17 37.79 21.84
N GLU A 485 -22.12 38.02 20.52
CA GLU A 485 -21.06 37.49 19.63
C GLU A 485 -19.78 38.36 19.59
N ARG A 486 -19.78 39.53 20.23
CA ARG A 486 -18.69 40.52 20.20
C ARG A 486 -17.38 40.06 20.86
N GLU A 487 -17.39 39.04 21.70
CA GLU A 487 -16.21 38.65 22.49
C GLU A 487 -15.33 37.56 21.83
N GLN A 488 -15.89 36.74 20.92
CA GLN A 488 -15.14 35.71 20.17
C GLN A 488 -14.72 36.14 18.75
N ALA A 489 -15.42 37.14 18.17
CA ALA A 489 -15.09 37.75 16.88
C ALA A 489 -13.63 38.26 16.71
N PRO A 490 -12.96 38.89 17.71
CA PRO A 490 -11.64 39.49 17.48
C PRO A 490 -10.51 38.45 17.32
N LEU A 491 -10.67 37.23 17.84
CA LEU A 491 -9.67 36.16 17.73
C LEU A 491 -9.72 35.49 16.35
N ASP A 492 -10.91 35.23 15.83
CA ASP A 492 -11.12 34.73 14.46
C ASP A 492 -10.74 35.80 13.42
N GLN A 493 -11.04 37.08 13.69
CA GLN A 493 -10.63 38.21 12.84
C GLN A 493 -9.11 38.36 12.76
N ALA A 494 -8.40 38.24 13.90
CA ALA A 494 -6.95 38.28 13.94
C ALA A 494 -6.32 37.07 13.21
N GLN A 495 -6.89 35.88 13.35
CA GLN A 495 -6.42 34.68 12.65
C GLN A 495 -6.65 34.76 11.13
N ARG A 496 -7.77 35.32 10.67
CA ARG A 496 -8.05 35.59 9.25
C ARG A 496 -7.08 36.63 8.68
N GLU A 497 -6.82 37.74 9.39
CA GLU A 497 -5.85 38.76 8.94
C GLU A 497 -4.40 38.26 8.93
N ILE A 498 -4.02 37.41 9.89
CA ILE A 498 -2.72 36.72 9.90
C ILE A 498 -2.63 35.74 8.74
N GLY A 499 -3.71 35.02 8.44
CA GLY A 499 -3.84 34.14 7.27
C GLY A 499 -3.62 34.90 5.96
N VAL A 500 -4.35 35.98 5.72
CA VAL A 500 -4.20 36.82 4.52
C VAL A 500 -2.78 37.41 4.40
N LYS A 501 -2.21 37.94 5.50
CA LYS A 501 -0.83 38.43 5.52
C LYS A 501 0.19 37.32 5.22
N ARG A 502 -0.01 36.11 5.76
CA ARG A 502 0.83 34.94 5.46
C ARG A 502 0.66 34.45 4.02
N CYS A 503 -0.52 34.56 3.43
CA CYS A 503 -0.76 34.20 2.04
C CYS A 503 -0.05 35.18 1.09
N VAL A 504 -0.11 36.48 1.39
CA VAL A 504 0.65 37.52 0.68
C VAL A 504 2.16 37.28 0.82
N VAL A 505 2.65 36.88 2.00
CA VAL A 505 4.06 36.53 2.24
C VAL A 505 4.48 35.23 1.55
N ALA A 506 3.63 34.21 1.53
CA ALA A 506 3.85 32.94 0.83
C ALA A 506 3.92 33.14 -0.70
N VAL A 507 3.04 33.98 -1.22
CA VAL A 507 3.05 34.47 -2.60
C VAL A 507 4.33 35.26 -2.89
N TRP A 508 4.74 36.16 -1.99
CA TRP A 508 6.01 36.89 -2.08
C TRP A 508 7.25 35.99 -2.10
N HIS A 509 7.23 34.89 -1.33
CA HIS A 509 8.33 33.92 -1.31
C HIS A 509 8.42 33.06 -2.59
N LEU A 510 7.29 32.77 -3.26
CA LEU A 510 7.29 32.14 -4.59
C LEU A 510 7.93 33.05 -5.65
N ASP A 511 7.72 34.36 -5.54
CA ASP A 511 8.31 35.40 -6.43
C ASP A 511 9.84 35.48 -6.32
N PHE A 512 10.40 35.32 -5.11
CA PHE A 512 11.85 35.31 -4.88
C PHE A 512 12.52 33.95 -5.17
N GLY A 513 11.79 32.83 -5.07
CA GLY A 513 12.32 31.50 -5.33
C GLY A 513 12.48 31.16 -6.83
N MET A 514 11.75 31.85 -7.72
CA MET A 514 11.87 31.66 -9.18
C MET A 514 12.88 32.62 -9.84
N ARG A 515 13.41 33.62 -9.11
CA ARG A 515 14.46 34.54 -9.60
C ARG A 515 15.88 34.12 -9.17
N GLY A 516 16.08 32.86 -8.78
CA GLY A 516 17.36 32.30 -8.31
C GLY A 516 17.94 31.27 -9.25
#